data_AF-A0A1F8VUC2-F1
#
_entry.id   AF-A0A1F8VUC2-F1
#
_cell.length_a   1.000
_cell.length_b   1.000
_cell.length_c   1.000
_cell.angle_alpha   90.00
_cell.angle_beta   90.00
_cell.angle_gamma   90.00
#
_symmetry.space_group_name_H-M   'P 1'
#
loop_
_entity.id
_entity.type
_entity.pdbx_description
1 polymer ?
#
loop_
_entity_poly.entity_id
_entity_poly.type
_entity_poly.pdbx_seq_one_letter_code
_entity_poly.pdbx_strand_id
1 'polypeptide(L)'
;MALLVFVAWTLLTPPFDLVFESGDKVTVAIASVILLGLVLQISTYPRMGLSEESVFGLWPSRLTLYTAHASQLTKRQCIATLLLPFIVLSILPILFVAVFRTSSGWLIFGSCLAAGVYGINVFLALPVLRLPEKCVIASRGFEPYWRHSTQSRIRST
;
A
#
# COMPACT_ATOMS: atom_id res chain seq x y z
N MET A 1 -2.09 11.34 -7.72
CA MET A 1 -1.26 10.17 -8.06
C MET A 1 -1.79 9.40 -9.27
N ALA A 2 -3.08 9.06 -9.33
CA ALA A 2 -3.69 8.39 -10.49
C ALA A 2 -3.37 9.04 -11.85
N LEU A 3 -3.48 10.37 -11.96
CA LEU A 3 -3.14 11.10 -13.20
C LEU A 3 -1.67 10.92 -13.61
N LEU A 4 -0.73 10.98 -12.66
CA LEU A 4 0.69 10.79 -12.96
C LEU A 4 0.98 9.37 -13.44
N VAL A 5 0.33 8.38 -12.81
CA VAL A 5 0.42 6.98 -13.23
C VAL A 5 -0.18 6.80 -14.64
N PHE A 6 -1.30 7.45 -14.94
CA PHE A 6 -1.89 7.43 -16.28
C PHE A 6 -0.95 8.06 -17.33
N VAL A 7 -0.35 9.21 -17.03
CA VAL A 7 0.65 9.84 -17.91
C VAL A 7 1.87 8.92 -18.10
N ALA A 8 2.33 8.22 -17.06
CA ALA A 8 3.41 7.24 -17.19
C ALA A 8 3.01 6.09 -18.13
N TRP A 9 1.77 5.61 -18.08
CA TRP A 9 1.25 4.63 -19.04
C TRP A 9 1.31 5.15 -20.47
N THR A 10 0.82 6.37 -20.74
CA THR A 10 0.81 6.91 -22.11
C THR A 10 2.20 7.15 -22.68
N LEU A 11 3.19 7.45 -21.83
CA LEU A 11 4.57 7.70 -22.25
C LEU A 11 5.40 6.43 -22.44
N LEU A 12 5.16 5.40 -21.61
CA LEU A 12 6.05 4.23 -21.52
C LEU A 12 5.51 2.98 -22.22
N THR A 13 4.24 2.96 -22.61
CA THR A 13 3.56 1.75 -23.08
C THR A 13 2.99 1.94 -24.49
N PRO A 14 2.82 0.84 -25.26
CA PRO A 14 2.18 0.91 -26.56
C PRO A 14 0.73 1.42 -26.46
N PRO A 15 0.15 1.89 -27.58
CA PRO A 15 -1.24 2.32 -27.63
C PRO A 15 -2.19 1.28 -27.03
N PHE A 16 -3.29 1.77 -26.48
CA PHE A 16 -4.28 0.95 -25.80
C PHE A 16 -5.68 1.45 -26.10
N ASP A 17 -6.62 0.52 -26.15
CA ASP A 17 -8.03 0.83 -26.27
C ASP A 17 -8.68 0.81 -24.87
N LEU A 18 -9.39 1.88 -24.56
CA LEU A 18 -10.23 1.96 -23.36
C LEU A 18 -11.63 1.50 -23.71
N VAL A 19 -11.98 0.30 -23.25
CA VAL A 19 -13.33 -0.23 -23.35
C VAL A 19 -14.01 -0.03 -22.01
N PHE A 20 -15.15 0.67 -22.01
CA PHE A 20 -15.99 0.79 -20.83
C PHE A 20 -16.81 -0.49 -20.67
N GLU A 21 -16.68 -1.11 -19.50
CA GLU A 21 -17.28 -2.38 -19.16
C GLU A 21 -18.45 -2.21 -18.20
N SER A 22 -19.22 -3.27 -17.97
CA SER A 22 -20.38 -3.22 -17.08
C SER A 22 -19.99 -2.79 -15.66
N GLY A 23 -20.90 -2.09 -14.98
CA GLY A 23 -20.68 -1.60 -13.62
C GLY A 23 -20.23 -2.69 -12.65
N ASP A 24 -20.80 -3.90 -12.75
CA ASP A 24 -20.44 -5.04 -11.91
C ASP A 24 -18.95 -5.41 -12.02
N LYS A 25 -18.40 -5.42 -13.24
CA LYS A 25 -16.97 -5.71 -13.48
C LYS A 25 -16.10 -4.62 -12.86
N VAL A 26 -16.52 -3.36 -12.95
CA VAL A 26 -15.80 -2.22 -12.33
C VAL A 26 -15.83 -2.35 -10.81
N THR A 27 -16.97 -2.70 -10.22
CA THR A 27 -17.08 -2.94 -8.77
C THR A 27 -16.17 -4.07 -8.31
N VAL A 28 -16.15 -5.19 -9.05
CA VAL A 28 -15.24 -6.32 -8.75
C VAL A 28 -13.78 -5.91 -8.84
N ALA A 29 -13.40 -5.12 -9.85
CA ALA A 29 -12.04 -4.62 -9.97
C ALA A 29 -11.66 -3.69 -8.80
N ILE A 30 -12.57 -2.82 -8.37
CA ILE A 30 -12.35 -1.94 -7.20
C ILE A 30 -12.16 -2.77 -5.93
N ALA A 31 -13.05 -3.72 -5.67
CA ALA A 31 -12.94 -4.61 -4.52
C ALA A 31 -11.62 -5.40 -4.56
N SER A 32 -11.23 -5.90 -5.73
CA SER A 32 -9.99 -6.66 -5.92
C SER A 32 -8.75 -5.81 -5.61
N VAL A 33 -8.68 -4.57 -6.08
CA VAL A 33 -7.55 -3.67 -5.79
C VAL A 33 -7.44 -3.39 -4.29
N ILE A 34 -8.59 -3.13 -3.63
CA ILE A 34 -8.61 -2.88 -2.18
C ILE A 34 -8.14 -4.12 -1.41
N LEU A 35 -8.70 -5.30 -1.73
CA LEU A 35 -8.34 -6.56 -1.06
C LEU A 35 -6.87 -6.92 -1.27
N LEU A 36 -6.36 -6.82 -2.49
CA LEU A 36 -4.95 -7.10 -2.79
C LEU A 36 -4.03 -6.15 -2.03
N GLY A 37 -4.38 -4.87 -1.93
CA GLY A 37 -3.56 -3.94 -1.16
C GLY A 37 -3.59 -4.21 0.33
N LEU A 38 -4.72 -4.65 0.90
CA LEU A 38 -4.78 -5.11 2.30
C LEU A 38 -3.88 -6.34 2.51
N VAL A 39 -3.94 -7.33 1.61
CA VAL A 39 -3.06 -8.52 1.66
C VAL A 39 -1.58 -8.12 1.62
N LEU A 40 -1.22 -7.18 0.74
CA LEU A 40 0.14 -6.65 0.68
C LEU A 40 0.54 -5.94 1.98
N GLN A 41 -0.34 -5.17 2.60
CA GLN A 41 -0.08 -4.54 3.92
C GLN A 41 0.16 -5.57 5.02
N ILE A 42 -0.65 -6.61 5.07
CA ILE A 42 -0.55 -7.70 6.05
C ILE A 42 0.76 -8.47 5.89
N SER A 43 1.17 -8.69 4.65
CA SER A 43 2.40 -9.45 4.34
C SER A 43 3.66 -8.83 4.95
N THR A 44 3.63 -7.53 5.27
CA THR A 44 4.76 -6.82 5.87
C THR A 44 4.74 -6.80 7.40
N TYR A 45 3.64 -7.25 8.01
CA TYR A 45 3.53 -7.39 9.47
C TYR A 45 4.36 -8.59 9.97
N PRO A 46 4.81 -8.56 11.23
CA PRO A 46 5.41 -9.73 11.87
C PRO A 46 4.54 -10.97 11.68
N ARG A 47 5.17 -12.10 11.31
CA ARG A 47 4.47 -13.37 11.02
C ARG A 47 3.36 -13.22 9.96
N MET A 48 3.49 -12.28 9.02
CA MET A 48 2.50 -12.01 7.97
C MET A 48 1.10 -11.73 8.54
N GLY A 49 1.04 -11.09 9.71
CA GLY A 49 -0.21 -10.76 10.40
C GLY A 49 -0.91 -11.94 11.07
N LEU A 50 -0.29 -13.13 11.11
CA LEU A 50 -0.74 -14.28 11.92
C LEU A 50 -0.31 -14.12 13.39
N SER A 51 -0.69 -12.97 13.96
CA SER A 51 -0.42 -12.56 15.33
C SER A 51 -1.71 -12.04 15.94
N GLU A 52 -1.94 -12.31 17.22
CA GLU A 52 -3.06 -11.74 17.98
C GLU A 52 -3.04 -10.20 18.01
N GLU A 53 -1.91 -9.61 17.68
CA GLU A 53 -1.71 -8.16 17.62
C GLU A 53 -2.11 -7.56 16.26
N SER A 54 -2.53 -8.36 15.28
CA SER A 54 -3.01 -7.89 13.98
C SER A 54 -4.51 -7.66 14.01
N VAL A 55 -4.92 -6.41 13.79
CA VAL A 55 -6.31 -5.98 13.80
C VAL A 55 -6.76 -5.69 12.38
N PHE A 56 -7.88 -6.30 12.01
CA PHE A 56 -8.63 -6.03 10.79
C PHE A 56 -9.91 -5.31 11.13
N GLY A 57 -10.16 -4.18 10.48
CA GLY A 57 -11.36 -3.39 10.77
C GLY A 57 -11.94 -2.75 9.53
N LEU A 58 -13.25 -2.52 9.58
CA LEU A 58 -13.93 -1.59 8.70
C LEU A 58 -14.09 -0.28 9.47
N TRP A 59 -13.75 0.83 8.85
CA TRP A 59 -14.05 2.16 9.37
C TRP A 59 -15.34 2.66 8.71
N PRO A 60 -16.52 2.55 9.36
CA PRO A 60 -17.79 2.76 8.66
C PRO A 60 -17.98 4.20 8.21
N SER A 61 -17.56 5.18 9.03
CA SER A 61 -17.68 6.60 8.71
C SER A 61 -16.82 7.04 7.53
N ARG A 62 -15.78 6.27 7.18
CA ARG A 62 -14.94 6.49 5.99
C ARG A 62 -15.09 5.41 4.93
N LEU A 63 -16.00 4.44 5.14
CA LEU A 63 -16.19 3.25 4.32
C LEU A 63 -14.88 2.60 3.87
N THR A 64 -13.87 2.62 4.73
CA THR A 64 -12.50 2.21 4.38
C THR A 64 -12.11 1.02 5.24
N LEU A 65 -11.64 -0.05 4.61
CA LEU A 65 -11.01 -1.16 5.31
C LEU A 65 -9.60 -0.76 5.74
N TYR A 66 -9.21 -1.15 6.94
CA TYR A 66 -7.87 -0.87 7.46
C TYR A 66 -7.28 -2.09 8.15
N THR A 67 -5.95 -2.13 8.13
CA THR A 67 -5.15 -3.07 8.91
C THR A 67 -4.34 -2.26 9.92
N ALA A 68 -4.27 -2.73 11.15
CA ALA A 68 -3.40 -2.14 12.16
C ALA A 68 -2.65 -3.25 12.88
N HIS A 69 -1.38 -3.02 13.18
CA HIS A 69 -0.61 -3.89 14.05
C HIS A 69 -0.47 -3.19 15.41
N ALA A 70 -1.01 -3.79 16.46
CA ALA A 70 -1.06 -3.22 17.81
C ALA A 70 0.32 -3.11 18.46
N SER A 71 1.30 -3.89 17.98
CA SER A 71 2.66 -3.85 18.51
C SER A 71 3.65 -3.09 17.63
N GLN A 72 4.88 -3.12 18.09
CA GLN A 72 6.01 -2.36 17.59
C GLN A 72 6.47 -2.85 16.21
N LEU A 73 6.38 -1.99 15.21
CA LEU A 73 6.91 -2.21 13.87
C LEU A 73 8.28 -1.56 13.73
N THR A 74 9.19 -2.22 13.00
CA THR A 74 10.44 -1.58 12.59
C THR A 74 10.17 -0.49 11.56
N LYS A 75 11.09 0.48 11.43
CA LYS A 75 11.05 1.49 10.35
C LYS A 75 10.81 0.85 8.97
N ARG A 76 11.51 -0.23 8.67
CA ARG A 76 11.41 -0.95 7.38
C ARG A 76 10.02 -1.54 7.16
N GLN A 77 9.46 -2.18 8.17
CA GLN A 77 8.11 -2.76 8.08
C GLN A 77 7.06 -1.67 7.90
N CYS A 78 7.15 -0.56 8.63
CA CYS A 78 6.22 0.57 8.48
C CYS A 78 6.28 1.17 7.07
N ILE A 79 7.49 1.41 6.54
CA ILE A 79 7.66 1.88 5.15
C ILE A 79 7.07 0.87 4.16
N ALA A 80 7.32 -0.42 4.37
CA ALA A 80 6.79 -1.47 3.49
C ALA A 80 5.26 -1.52 3.53
N THR A 81 4.62 -1.47 4.71
CA THR A 81 3.15 -1.41 4.83
C THR A 81 2.57 -0.22 4.06
N LEU A 82 3.24 0.94 4.07
CA LEU A 82 2.77 2.13 3.38
C LEU A 82 2.98 2.04 1.86
N LEU A 83 4.20 1.68 1.44
CA LEU A 83 4.61 1.80 0.04
C LEU A 83 4.35 0.56 -0.82
N LEU A 84 4.35 -0.64 -0.23
CA LEU A 84 4.27 -1.89 -0.98
C LEU A 84 2.98 -2.00 -1.83
N PRO A 85 1.77 -1.69 -1.32
CA PRO A 85 0.56 -1.72 -2.13
C PRO A 85 0.63 -0.77 -3.33
N PHE A 86 1.15 0.44 -3.11
CA PHE A 86 1.30 1.43 -4.18
C PHE A 86 2.29 0.93 -5.25
N ILE A 87 3.48 0.46 -4.85
CA ILE A 87 4.51 0.01 -5.79
C ILE A 87 4.01 -1.20 -6.59
N VAL A 88 3.50 -2.22 -5.92
CA VAL A 88 3.11 -3.49 -6.55
C VAL A 88 1.88 -3.34 -7.43
N LEU A 89 0.87 -2.57 -7.01
CA LEU A 89 -0.39 -2.49 -7.75
C LEU A 89 -0.41 -1.36 -8.78
N SER A 90 0.41 -0.31 -8.65
CA SER A 90 0.40 0.82 -9.59
C SER A 90 1.64 0.95 -10.47
N ILE A 91 2.84 0.63 -9.97
CA ILE A 91 4.09 0.83 -10.71
C ILE A 91 4.54 -0.45 -11.41
N LEU A 92 4.47 -1.59 -10.73
CA LEU A 92 4.89 -2.87 -11.27
C LEU A 92 4.16 -3.25 -12.59
N PRO A 93 2.84 -3.00 -12.75
CA PRO A 93 2.15 -3.31 -14.01
C PRO A 93 2.69 -2.48 -15.18
N ILE A 94 3.09 -1.23 -14.95
CA ILE A 94 3.72 -0.37 -15.99
C ILE A 94 5.04 -1.00 -16.44
N LEU A 95 5.88 -1.39 -15.48
CA LEU A 95 7.18 -2.02 -15.77
C LEU A 95 7.01 -3.32 -16.55
N PHE A 96 6.05 -4.15 -16.13
CA PHE A 96 5.72 -5.40 -16.82
C PHE A 96 5.33 -5.13 -18.27
N VAL A 97 4.38 -4.22 -18.50
CA VAL A 97 3.93 -3.90 -19.87
C VAL A 97 5.03 -3.26 -20.71
N ALA A 98 5.86 -2.38 -20.13
CA ALA A 98 6.97 -1.76 -20.84
C ALA A 98 7.97 -2.79 -21.37
N VAL A 99 8.23 -3.85 -20.60
CA VAL A 99 9.14 -4.95 -20.97
C VAL A 99 8.50 -5.90 -21.98
N PHE A 100 7.27 -6.37 -21.72
CA PHE A 100 6.61 -7.38 -22.54
C PHE A 100 5.84 -6.81 -23.75
N ARG A 101 5.74 -5.48 -23.85
CA ARG A 101 5.05 -4.75 -24.93
C ARG A 101 3.57 -5.14 -25.09
N THR A 102 2.90 -5.49 -23.99
CA THR A 102 1.48 -5.88 -23.98
C THR A 102 0.62 -4.80 -23.32
N SER A 103 -0.40 -4.24 -23.95
CA SER A 103 -1.29 -3.28 -23.30
C SER A 103 -2.66 -3.91 -22.95
N SER A 104 -3.22 -3.54 -21.80
CA SER A 104 -4.58 -3.90 -21.40
C SER A 104 -5.22 -2.74 -20.66
N GLY A 105 -6.40 -2.31 -21.10
CA GLY A 105 -7.17 -1.26 -20.44
C GLY A 105 -7.44 -1.57 -18.96
N TRP A 106 -7.60 -2.86 -18.61
CA TRP A 106 -7.78 -3.30 -17.23
C TRP A 106 -6.53 -3.12 -16.36
N LEU A 107 -5.33 -3.34 -16.92
CA LEU A 107 -4.08 -3.10 -16.19
C LEU A 107 -3.86 -1.61 -15.93
N ILE A 108 -4.20 -0.76 -16.90
CA ILE A 108 -4.16 0.69 -16.76
C ILE A 108 -5.15 1.14 -15.69
N PHE A 109 -6.41 0.72 -15.81
CA PHE A 109 -7.46 1.04 -14.86
C PHE A 109 -7.09 0.62 -13.45
N GLY A 110 -6.65 -0.64 -13.26
CA GLY A 110 -6.23 -1.17 -11.97
C GLY A 110 -5.06 -0.38 -11.37
N SER A 111 -4.06 -0.04 -12.19
CA SER A 111 -2.90 0.74 -11.74
C SER A 111 -3.26 2.16 -11.32
N CYS A 112 -4.10 2.84 -12.12
CA CYS A 112 -4.59 4.18 -11.80
C CYS A 112 -5.47 4.18 -10.55
N LEU A 113 -6.35 3.17 -10.41
CA LEU A 113 -7.18 3.02 -9.23
C LEU A 113 -6.33 2.78 -7.98
N ALA A 114 -5.36 1.86 -8.04
CA ALA A 114 -4.41 1.61 -6.95
C ALA A 114 -3.63 2.87 -6.59
N ALA A 115 -3.19 3.66 -7.57
CA ALA A 115 -2.53 4.94 -7.33
C ALA A 115 -3.45 5.99 -6.71
N GLY A 116 -4.76 5.94 -6.99
CA GLY A 116 -5.77 6.76 -6.33
C GLY A 116 -5.96 6.38 -4.87
N VAL A 117 -6.15 5.09 -4.60
CA VAL A 117 -6.41 4.54 -3.25
C VAL A 117 -5.17 4.64 -2.35
N TYR A 118 -4.01 4.18 -2.83
CA TYR A 118 -2.79 4.06 -2.04
C TYR A 118 -1.82 5.24 -2.21
N GLY A 119 -2.14 6.22 -3.06
CA GLY A 119 -1.27 7.37 -3.30
C GLY A 119 -1.00 8.20 -2.05
N ILE A 120 -1.96 8.28 -1.13
CA ILE A 120 -1.77 9.01 0.14
C ILE A 120 -0.69 8.36 1.03
N ASN A 121 -0.52 7.04 0.94
CA ASN A 121 0.49 6.32 1.72
C ASN A 121 1.90 6.72 1.36
N VAL A 122 2.14 7.14 0.11
CA VAL A 122 3.44 7.69 -0.32
C VAL A 122 3.80 8.93 0.50
N PHE A 123 2.84 9.84 0.68
CA PHE A 123 3.04 11.04 1.50
C PHE A 123 3.21 10.70 2.98
N LEU A 124 2.47 9.72 3.49
CA LEU A 124 2.61 9.24 4.88
C LEU A 124 3.96 8.54 5.13
N ALA A 125 4.58 7.96 4.11
CA ALA A 125 5.89 7.32 4.23
C ALA A 125 7.05 8.33 4.33
N LEU A 126 6.91 9.53 3.75
CA LEU A 126 7.94 10.58 3.76
C LEU A 126 8.48 10.93 5.17
N PRO A 127 7.64 11.20 6.19
CA PRO A 127 8.15 11.45 7.54
C PRO A 127 8.83 10.22 8.13
N VAL A 128 8.33 9.01 7.86
CA VAL A 128 8.91 7.76 8.35
C VAL A 128 10.30 7.53 7.74
N LEU A 129 10.51 7.88 6.48
CA LEU A 129 11.81 7.79 5.81
C LEU A 129 12.89 8.64 6.50
N ARG A 130 12.51 9.77 7.11
CA ARG A 130 13.41 10.67 7.84
C ARG A 130 13.79 10.17 9.25
N LEU A 131 13.11 9.14 9.77
CA LEU A 131 13.42 8.58 11.08
C LEU A 131 14.76 7.82 11.08
N PRO A 132 15.46 7.70 12.22
CA PRO A 132 16.71 6.95 12.32
C PRO A 132 16.51 5.46 12.01
N GLU A 133 17.50 4.79 11.39
CA GLU A 133 17.37 3.42 10.89
C GLU A 133 17.01 2.37 11.95
N LYS A 134 17.40 2.63 13.20
CA LYS A 134 17.20 1.73 14.35
C LYS A 134 16.04 2.17 15.23
N CYS A 135 15.02 2.82 14.67
CA CYS A 135 13.81 3.17 15.40
C CYS A 135 12.73 2.09 15.31
N VAL A 136 11.93 2.04 16.35
CA VAL A 136 10.73 1.22 16.44
C VAL A 136 9.54 2.16 16.52
N ILE A 137 8.52 1.87 15.74
CA ILE A 137 7.31 2.68 15.57
C ILE A 137 6.15 1.90 16.20
N ALA A 138 5.45 2.53 17.12
CA ALA A 138 4.20 2.03 17.66
C ALA A 138 3.09 3.02 17.34
N SER A 139 1.88 2.52 17.13
CA SER A 139 0.71 3.35 16.86
C SER A 139 -0.28 3.22 18.01
N ARG A 140 -0.71 4.36 18.57
CA ARG A 140 -1.90 4.44 19.43
C ARG A 140 -2.94 5.23 18.68
N GLY A 141 -3.87 4.55 18.01
CA GLY A 141 -4.84 5.20 17.13
C GLY A 141 -4.17 5.79 15.88
N PHE A 142 -4.23 7.12 15.72
CA PHE A 142 -3.58 7.84 14.61
C PHE A 142 -2.26 8.51 14.99
N GLU A 143 -1.82 8.37 16.23
CA GLU A 143 -0.58 8.99 16.71
C GLU A 143 0.58 7.98 16.62
N PRO A 144 1.54 8.20 15.70
CA PRO A 144 2.73 7.39 15.63
C PRO A 144 3.74 7.86 16.68
N TYR A 145 4.16 6.94 17.54
CA TYR A 145 5.23 7.14 18.51
C TYR A 145 6.47 6.36 18.06
N TRP A 146 7.66 6.94 18.21
CA TRP A 146 8.90 6.25 17.87
C TRP A 146 9.93 6.35 18.99
N ARG A 147 10.75 5.31 19.14
CA ARG A 147 11.88 5.27 20.06
C ARG A 147 13.08 4.56 19.43
N HIS A 148 14.28 4.84 19.93
CA HIS A 148 15.46 4.07 19.55
C HIS A 148 15.39 2.65 20.12
N SER A 149 15.72 1.65 19.29
CA SER A 149 15.70 0.23 19.68
C SER A 149 16.60 -0.10 20.87
N THR A 150 17.70 0.64 21.07
CA THR A 150 18.65 0.41 22.18
C THR A 150 18.01 0.58 23.56
N GLN A 151 16.95 1.39 23.69
CA GLN A 151 16.26 1.60 24.97
C GLN A 151 15.24 0.50 25.33
N SER A 152 14.87 -0.42 24.42
CA SER A 152 13.88 -1.46 24.74
C SER A 152 14.45 -2.63 25.56
N ARG A 153 15.77 -2.84 25.51
CA ARG A 153 16.44 -3.99 26.14
C ARG A 153 16.79 -3.77 27.62
N ILE A 154 16.65 -2.55 28.14
CA ILE A 154 17.09 -2.18 29.49
C ILE A 154 15.95 -2.30 30.53
N ARG A 155 14.71 -2.63 30.13
CA ARG A 155 13.56 -2.78 31.05
C ARG A 155 12.96 -4.19 31.11
N SER A 156 13.69 -5.22 30.66
CA SER A 156 13.23 -6.62 30.70
C SER A 156 14.08 -7.51 31.61
N THR A 157 14.58 -6.94 32.71
CA THR A 157 15.21 -7.63 33.85
C THR A 157 14.65 -7.05 35.12
#